data_AF-A0A955Q798-F1
#
_entry.id   AF-A0A955Q798-F1
#
_cell.length_a   1.000
_cell.length_b   1.000
_cell.length_c   1.000
_cell.angle_alpha   90.00
_cell.angle_beta   90.00
_cell.angle_gamma   90.00
#
_symmetry.space_group_name_H-M   'P 1'
#
loop_
_entity.id
_entity.type
_entity.pdbx_description
1 polymer ?
#
loop_
_entity_poly.entity_id
_entity_poly.type
_entity_poly.pdbx_seq_one_letter_code
_entity_poly.pdbx_strand_id
1 'polypeptide(L)'
;KDKQVQSIAIPPLGAGLGGLDWADVKARIEASLSELSNVNILVYEPGGAPQNDRMVRNRAVPGMTAGRAALVELMRRYLEGLLDPNISLLEVHKLMYFMQEFGEPLQLRFKKAPYGPYAENLRHVLNKIEGHYIAGYADGGDAPDKLLEIVPGAAQEAERFLASHPESHERFERVSKLVSGFESPFGLELLATTHWVMTYEAADTPDAITEKVYQWNTGKHKFTPRQIRIASEVLAEA
;
A
#
# COMPACT_ATOMS: atom_id res chain seq x y z
N LYS A 1 -31.30 -35.28 13.57
CA LYS A 1 -31.53 -34.39 14.73
C LYS A 1 -31.69 -32.99 14.19
N ASP A 2 -32.88 -32.41 14.30
CA ASP A 2 -33.14 -31.04 13.86
C ASP A 2 -32.41 -30.07 14.78
N LYS A 3 -31.58 -29.21 14.19
CA LYS A 3 -30.62 -28.37 14.92
C LYS A 3 -31.20 -27.05 15.47
N GLN A 4 -32.52 -26.85 15.40
CA GLN A 4 -33.21 -25.61 15.86
C GLN A 4 -32.49 -24.33 15.40
N VAL A 5 -32.11 -24.27 14.13
CA VAL A 5 -31.33 -23.16 13.58
C VAL A 5 -32.20 -21.90 13.55
N GLN A 6 -31.76 -20.85 14.22
CA GLN A 6 -32.46 -19.56 14.27
C GLN A 6 -31.94 -18.56 13.22
N SER A 7 -30.72 -18.78 12.71
CA SER A 7 -30.11 -17.92 11.69
C SER A 7 -29.13 -18.69 10.81
N ILE A 8 -29.06 -18.34 9.54
CA ILE A 8 -28.10 -18.91 8.58
C ILE A 8 -27.57 -17.86 7.61
N ALA A 9 -26.28 -17.95 7.30
CA ALA A 9 -25.62 -17.18 6.26
C ALA A 9 -25.28 -18.11 5.09
N ILE A 10 -25.63 -17.70 3.87
CA ILE A 10 -25.49 -18.51 2.66
C ILE A 10 -24.58 -17.78 1.65
N PRO A 11 -23.42 -18.36 1.28
CA PRO A 11 -22.53 -17.78 0.26
C PRO A 11 -23.10 -17.97 -1.16
N PRO A 12 -22.51 -17.33 -2.20
CA PRO A 12 -22.98 -17.49 -3.58
C PRO A 12 -22.67 -18.89 -4.12
N LEU A 13 -23.63 -19.80 -3.94
CA LEU A 13 -23.48 -21.25 -4.20
C LEU A 13 -23.18 -21.54 -5.68
N GLY A 14 -21.90 -21.72 -6.00
CA GLY A 14 -21.43 -22.03 -7.35
C GLY A 14 -21.45 -20.86 -8.35
N ALA A 15 -21.95 -19.68 -7.96
CA ALA A 15 -22.06 -18.49 -8.82
C ALA A 15 -20.82 -17.56 -8.79
N GLY A 16 -19.71 -18.03 -8.21
CA GLY A 16 -18.39 -17.38 -8.28
C GLY A 16 -17.46 -18.15 -9.22
N LEU A 17 -16.43 -18.79 -8.68
CA LEU A 17 -15.48 -19.62 -9.45
C LEU A 17 -16.12 -20.87 -10.11
N GLY A 18 -17.36 -21.20 -9.74
CA GLY A 18 -18.12 -22.33 -10.29
C GLY A 18 -18.89 -22.03 -11.58
N GLY A 19 -18.97 -20.75 -11.98
CA GLY A 19 -19.52 -20.35 -13.28
C GLY A 19 -21.05 -20.42 -13.44
N LEU A 20 -21.80 -20.65 -12.35
CA LEU A 20 -23.27 -20.57 -12.42
C LEU A 20 -23.75 -19.11 -12.48
N ASP A 21 -24.88 -18.88 -13.14
CA ASP A 21 -25.51 -17.56 -13.15
C ASP A 21 -26.08 -17.22 -11.76
N TRP A 22 -25.73 -16.04 -11.23
CA TRP A 22 -26.17 -15.63 -9.90
C TRP A 22 -27.67 -15.44 -9.79
N ALA A 23 -28.33 -14.88 -10.81
CA ALA A 23 -29.76 -14.64 -10.77
C ALA A 23 -30.51 -15.97 -10.64
N ASP A 24 -30.06 -17.00 -11.36
CA ASP A 24 -30.62 -18.35 -11.29
C ASP A 24 -30.39 -19.02 -9.93
N VAL A 25 -29.18 -18.88 -9.37
CA VAL A 25 -28.84 -19.44 -8.05
C VAL A 25 -29.65 -18.74 -6.95
N LYS A 26 -29.73 -17.42 -6.98
CA LYS A 26 -30.49 -16.62 -6.01
C LYS A 26 -31.97 -16.99 -6.01
N ALA A 27 -32.60 -17.08 -7.18
CA ALA A 27 -34.00 -17.47 -7.31
C ALA A 27 -34.28 -18.85 -6.69
N ARG A 28 -33.35 -19.81 -6.84
CA ARG A 28 -33.48 -21.15 -6.24
C ARG A 28 -33.32 -21.13 -4.72
N ILE A 29 -32.40 -20.31 -4.19
CA ILE A 29 -32.22 -20.13 -2.74
C ILE A 29 -33.50 -19.54 -2.13
N GLU A 30 -34.03 -18.46 -2.74
CA GLU A 30 -35.26 -17.80 -2.29
C GLU A 30 -36.45 -18.76 -2.33
N ALA A 31 -36.65 -19.48 -3.43
CA ALA A 31 -37.73 -20.46 -3.54
C ALA A 31 -37.65 -21.54 -2.45
N SER A 32 -36.44 -22.09 -2.22
CA SER A 32 -36.25 -23.22 -1.30
C SER A 32 -36.37 -22.84 0.17
N LEU A 33 -36.10 -21.58 0.52
CA LEU A 33 -36.06 -21.12 1.91
C LEU A 33 -37.22 -20.19 2.28
N SER A 34 -38.08 -19.84 1.32
CA SER A 34 -39.25 -18.97 1.52
C SER A 34 -40.24 -19.49 2.57
N GLU A 35 -40.32 -20.81 2.76
CA GLU A 35 -41.22 -21.43 3.73
C GLU A 35 -40.74 -21.31 5.19
N LEU A 36 -39.49 -20.90 5.41
CA LEU A 36 -38.88 -20.76 6.74
C LEU A 36 -39.16 -19.37 7.33
N SER A 37 -40.32 -19.23 7.97
CA SER A 37 -40.77 -17.95 8.55
C SER A 37 -40.08 -17.57 9.88
N ASN A 38 -39.43 -18.52 10.53
CA ASN A 38 -38.84 -18.40 11.88
C ASN A 38 -37.31 -18.50 11.90
N VAL A 39 -36.66 -18.32 10.75
CA VAL A 39 -35.20 -18.37 10.61
C VAL A 39 -34.72 -17.10 9.91
N ASN A 40 -33.76 -16.40 10.49
CA ASN A 40 -33.12 -15.25 9.85
C ASN A 40 -32.11 -15.73 8.79
N ILE A 41 -32.38 -15.45 7.52
CA ILE A 41 -31.56 -15.93 6.40
C ILE A 41 -30.85 -14.74 5.74
N LEU A 42 -29.53 -14.79 5.71
CA LEU A 42 -28.67 -13.81 5.04
C LEU A 42 -28.00 -14.45 3.83
N VAL A 43 -28.30 -13.97 2.62
CA VAL A 43 -27.71 -14.48 1.37
C VAL A 43 -26.68 -13.47 0.85
N TYR A 44 -25.46 -13.94 0.63
CA TYR A 44 -24.36 -13.14 0.07
C TYR A 44 -24.30 -13.29 -1.44
N GLU A 45 -24.25 -12.17 -2.16
CA GLU A 45 -24.14 -12.13 -3.61
C GLU A 45 -22.67 -12.29 -4.06
N PRO A 46 -22.41 -12.81 -5.28
CA PRO A 46 -21.08 -12.84 -5.88
C PRO A 46 -20.71 -11.42 -6.33
N GLY A 47 -20.30 -10.61 -5.37
CA GLY A 47 -19.31 -9.56 -5.54
C GLY A 47 -18.10 -9.96 -4.72
N GLY A 48 -16.91 -9.44 -5.06
CA GLY A 48 -15.75 -9.57 -4.17
C GLY A 48 -16.05 -9.04 -2.76
N ALA A 49 -15.05 -9.10 -1.88
CA ALA A 49 -15.16 -8.54 -0.52
C ALA A 49 -15.90 -7.19 -0.57
N PRO A 50 -16.88 -6.95 0.32
CA PRO A 50 -17.70 -5.75 0.25
C PRO A 50 -16.79 -4.53 0.10
N GLN A 51 -17.09 -3.63 -0.84
CA GLN A 51 -16.46 -2.33 -0.85
C GLN A 51 -16.59 -1.76 0.57
N ASN A 52 -15.44 -1.52 1.20
CA ASN A 52 -15.33 -1.12 2.60
C ASN A 52 -16.03 0.21 2.92
N ASP A 53 -16.68 0.84 1.94
CA ASP A 53 -17.63 1.95 2.07
C ASP A 53 -18.62 1.80 3.21
N ARG A 54 -19.02 0.57 3.57
CA ARG A 54 -19.94 0.35 4.71
C ARG A 54 -19.23 0.29 6.07
N MET A 55 -17.94 -0.04 6.15
CA MET A 55 -17.18 -0.10 7.41
C MET A 55 -16.58 1.24 7.84
N VAL A 56 -16.40 2.20 6.91
CA VAL A 56 -15.78 3.50 7.19
C VAL A 56 -16.78 4.51 7.82
N ARG A 57 -18.09 4.28 7.69
CA ARG A 57 -19.13 5.27 8.05
C ARG A 57 -19.25 5.66 9.53
N ASN A 58 -18.46 5.08 10.44
CA ASN A 58 -18.59 5.35 11.87
C ASN A 58 -17.29 5.71 12.60
N ARG A 59 -16.21 6.07 11.88
CA ARG A 59 -15.00 6.65 12.50
C ARG A 59 -14.90 8.13 12.17
N ALA A 60 -14.56 8.94 13.17
CA ALA A 60 -14.25 10.35 12.95
C ALA A 60 -13.11 10.47 11.93
N VAL A 61 -13.27 11.37 10.96
CA VAL A 61 -12.25 11.60 9.91
C VAL A 61 -10.93 11.96 10.61
N PRO A 62 -9.85 11.21 10.36
CA PRO A 62 -8.57 11.44 11.02
C PRO A 62 -7.97 12.75 10.50
N GLY A 63 -7.79 13.77 11.35
CA GLY A 63 -7.27 15.06 10.89
C GLY A 63 -5.90 14.97 10.18
N MET A 64 -5.68 15.75 9.13
CA MET A 64 -4.44 15.72 8.36
C MET A 64 -3.20 16.05 9.23
N THR A 65 -2.09 15.39 8.95
CA THR A 65 -0.79 15.63 9.58
C THR A 65 0.29 15.67 8.51
N ALA A 66 1.45 16.29 8.76
CA ALA A 66 2.54 16.37 7.79
C ALA A 66 2.90 15.00 7.17
N GLY A 67 3.07 13.95 7.99
CA GLY A 67 3.35 12.61 7.49
C GLY A 67 2.21 11.95 6.68
N ARG A 68 0.94 12.32 6.92
CA ARG A 68 -0.20 11.83 6.12
C ARG A 68 -0.29 12.57 4.79
N ALA A 69 -0.05 13.88 4.82
CA ALA A 69 -0.02 14.71 3.63
C ALA A 69 1.13 14.28 2.71
N ALA A 70 2.33 14.07 3.26
CA ALA A 70 3.47 13.53 2.52
C ALA A 70 3.19 12.14 1.94
N LEU A 71 2.56 11.24 2.70
CA LEU A 71 2.16 9.92 2.19
C LEU A 71 1.27 10.04 0.95
N VAL A 72 0.18 10.82 1.05
CA VAL A 72 -0.79 10.97 -0.05
C VAL A 72 -0.15 11.66 -1.26
N GLU A 73 0.61 12.73 -1.06
CA GLU A 73 1.25 13.46 -2.16
C GLU A 73 2.38 12.65 -2.82
N LEU A 74 3.16 11.87 -2.07
CA LEU A 74 4.16 10.98 -2.65
C LEU A 74 3.51 9.85 -3.46
N MET A 75 2.40 9.29 -2.99
CA MET A 75 1.61 8.33 -3.78
C MET A 75 1.12 8.96 -5.09
N ARG A 76 0.55 10.18 -5.03
CA ARG A 76 0.09 10.90 -6.22
C ARG A 76 1.23 11.14 -7.19
N ARG A 77 2.37 11.63 -6.70
CA ARG A 77 3.54 11.93 -7.52
C ARG A 77 4.12 10.69 -8.18
N TYR A 78 4.16 9.57 -7.47
CA TYR A 78 4.57 8.27 -8.02
C TYR A 78 3.65 7.83 -9.17
N LEU A 79 2.33 7.89 -8.99
CA LEU A 79 1.35 7.53 -10.01
C LEU A 79 1.42 8.44 -11.26
N GLU A 80 1.79 9.71 -11.08
CA GLU A 80 2.02 10.67 -12.17
C GLU A 80 3.32 10.42 -12.95
N GLY A 81 4.20 9.53 -12.49
CA GLY A 81 5.41 9.11 -13.20
C GLY A 81 5.14 8.29 -14.47
N LEU A 82 3.89 7.86 -14.69
CA LEU A 82 3.39 7.16 -15.89
C LEU A 82 4.09 5.83 -16.25
N LEU A 83 4.85 5.23 -15.34
CA LEU A 83 5.46 3.91 -15.56
C LEU A 83 4.54 2.75 -15.15
N ASP A 84 3.76 2.91 -14.07
CA ASP A 84 2.76 1.94 -13.59
C ASP A 84 1.50 2.72 -13.16
N PRO A 85 0.29 2.36 -13.63
CA PRO A 85 -0.94 3.01 -13.20
C PRO A 85 -1.35 2.66 -11.76
N ASN A 86 -0.61 1.77 -11.08
CA ASN A 86 -0.90 1.35 -9.72
C ASN A 86 0.27 1.60 -8.79
N ILE A 87 -0.03 1.63 -7.49
CA ILE A 87 0.96 1.69 -6.43
C ILE A 87 0.67 0.60 -5.40
N SER A 88 1.68 -0.21 -5.08
CA SER A 88 1.54 -1.24 -4.06
C SER A 88 2.02 -0.78 -2.67
N LEU A 89 1.66 -1.54 -1.64
CA LEU A 89 2.14 -1.33 -0.27
C LEU A 89 3.67 -1.30 -0.19
N LEU A 90 4.36 -2.09 -1.01
CA LEU A 90 5.81 -2.08 -1.10
C LEU A 90 6.37 -0.72 -1.52
N GLU A 91 5.75 -0.03 -2.47
CA GLU A 91 6.20 1.30 -2.91
C GLU A 91 5.94 2.34 -1.83
N VAL A 92 4.75 2.31 -1.20
CA VAL A 92 4.42 3.21 -0.09
C VAL A 92 5.43 3.09 1.05
N HIS A 93 5.88 1.87 1.40
CA HIS A 93 6.94 1.70 2.38
C HIS A 93 8.24 2.41 2.00
N LYS A 94 8.64 2.39 0.73
CA LYS A 94 9.89 2.98 0.25
C LYS A 94 9.80 4.50 0.13
N LEU A 95 8.64 5.02 -0.29
CA LEU A 95 8.37 6.47 -0.27
C LEU A 95 8.44 7.02 1.15
N MET A 96 7.80 6.34 2.11
CA MET A 96 7.82 6.74 3.51
C MET A 96 9.18 6.50 4.18
N TYR A 97 9.98 5.56 3.68
CA TYR A 97 11.37 5.40 4.07
C TYR A 97 12.16 6.66 3.73
N PHE A 98 12.16 7.07 2.46
CA PHE A 98 12.90 8.28 2.05
C PHE A 98 12.39 9.55 2.74
N MET A 99 11.08 9.68 2.95
CA MET A 99 10.53 10.81 3.71
C MET A 99 11.12 10.89 5.13
N GLN A 100 11.30 9.76 5.80
CA GLN A 100 11.94 9.73 7.12
C GLN A 100 13.44 9.99 7.05
N GLU A 101 14.15 9.36 6.11
CA GLU A 101 15.60 9.57 5.93
C GLU A 101 15.91 11.04 5.63
N PHE A 102 14.98 11.76 4.99
CA PHE A 102 15.11 13.19 4.68
C PHE A 102 14.62 14.09 5.83
N GLY A 103 14.40 13.52 7.01
CA GLY A 103 14.22 14.26 8.26
C GLY A 103 12.77 14.49 8.70
N GLU A 104 11.78 13.92 8.01
CA GLU A 104 10.40 14.00 8.49
C GLU A 104 10.23 13.10 9.73
N PRO A 105 9.71 13.61 10.86
CA PRO A 105 9.69 12.88 12.13
C PRO A 105 8.55 11.85 12.22
N LEU A 106 8.56 10.87 11.31
CA LEU A 106 7.51 9.86 11.16
C LEU A 106 7.53 8.78 12.25
N GLN A 107 8.65 8.62 12.96
CA GLN A 107 8.87 7.58 14.00
C GLN A 107 8.62 6.15 13.47
N LEU A 108 8.83 5.92 12.18
CA LEU A 108 8.78 4.62 11.54
C LEU A 108 10.04 3.83 11.87
N ARG A 109 9.87 2.56 12.22
CA ARG A 109 10.95 1.67 12.65
C ARG A 109 11.34 0.78 11.48
N PHE A 110 12.13 1.33 10.56
CA PHE A 110 12.58 0.59 9.38
C PHE A 110 13.57 -0.51 9.75
N LYS A 111 13.42 -1.66 9.09
CA LYS A 111 14.34 -2.79 9.14
C LYS A 111 14.63 -3.31 7.73
N LYS A 112 15.79 -3.95 7.57
CA LYS A 112 16.18 -4.72 6.38
C LYS A 112 15.16 -5.86 6.17
N ALA A 113 14.43 -5.87 5.06
CA ALA A 113 13.41 -6.88 4.74
C ALA A 113 13.52 -7.36 3.26
N PRO A 114 12.82 -8.42 2.83
CA PRO A 114 13.08 -9.06 1.52
C PRO A 114 13.05 -8.11 0.31
N TYR A 115 12.12 -7.16 0.30
CA TYR A 115 11.91 -6.21 -0.80
C TYR A 115 12.47 -4.80 -0.51
N GLY A 116 13.47 -4.70 0.38
CA GLY A 116 14.04 -3.41 0.80
C GLY A 116 13.61 -3.02 2.22
N PRO A 117 13.83 -1.76 2.63
CA PRO A 117 13.45 -1.25 3.93
C PRO A 117 11.94 -1.36 4.19
N TYR A 118 11.56 -1.88 5.35
CA TYR A 118 10.16 -2.06 5.75
C TYR A 118 9.94 -1.61 7.20
N ALA A 119 8.83 -0.93 7.47
CA ALA A 119 8.48 -0.45 8.81
C ALA A 119 7.12 -1.00 9.25
N GLU A 120 7.12 -1.98 10.15
CA GLU A 120 5.90 -2.66 10.58
C GLU A 120 4.86 -1.69 11.16
N ASN A 121 5.31 -0.64 11.86
CA ASN A 121 4.41 0.33 12.48
C ASN A 121 3.73 1.30 11.49
N LEU A 122 4.07 1.27 10.19
CA LEU A 122 3.34 2.02 9.16
C LEU A 122 1.88 1.55 9.05
N ARG A 123 1.59 0.28 9.38
CA ARG A 123 0.21 -0.26 9.43
C ARG A 123 -0.74 0.58 10.27
N HIS A 124 -0.25 1.22 11.33
CA HIS A 124 -1.09 2.02 12.22
C HIS A 124 -1.55 3.31 11.53
N VAL A 125 -0.69 3.90 10.68
CA VAL A 125 -1.05 5.05 9.87
C VAL A 125 -2.07 4.63 8.83
N LEU A 126 -1.77 3.58 8.06
CA LEU A 126 -2.62 3.09 6.96
C LEU A 126 -4.02 2.69 7.46
N ASN A 127 -4.11 1.89 8.54
CA ASN A 127 -5.40 1.55 9.17
C ASN A 127 -6.21 2.76 9.64
N LYS A 128 -5.52 3.84 10.07
CA LYS A 128 -6.18 5.03 10.60
C LYS A 128 -6.76 5.89 9.49
N ILE A 129 -6.13 5.91 8.32
CA ILE A 129 -6.51 6.75 7.18
C ILE A 129 -7.26 6.01 6.07
N GLU A 130 -7.40 4.69 6.20
CA GLU A 130 -8.20 3.84 5.31
C GLU A 130 -9.64 4.36 5.18
N GLY A 131 -10.11 4.47 3.95
CA GLY A 131 -11.42 4.99 3.59
C GLY A 131 -11.57 6.50 3.69
N HIS A 132 -10.52 7.22 4.12
CA HIS A 132 -10.54 8.68 4.25
C HIS A 132 -9.52 9.36 3.33
N TYR A 133 -8.29 8.84 3.30
CA TYR A 133 -7.22 9.39 2.47
C TYR A 133 -6.68 8.37 1.48
N ILE A 134 -6.62 7.10 1.88
CA ILE A 134 -6.29 5.98 1.02
C ILE A 134 -7.35 4.89 1.13
N ALA A 135 -7.39 3.98 0.17
CA ALA A 135 -8.23 2.80 0.18
C ALA A 135 -7.44 1.56 -0.25
N GLY A 136 -7.95 0.39 0.12
CA GLY A 136 -7.39 -0.91 -0.25
C GLY A 136 -6.58 -1.55 0.87
N TYR A 137 -6.10 -0.80 1.87
CA TYR A 137 -5.25 -1.38 2.91
C TYR A 137 -6.00 -2.37 3.80
N ALA A 138 -7.30 -2.18 4.04
CA ALA A 138 -8.07 -3.11 4.88
C ALA A 138 -8.19 -4.52 4.27
N ASP A 139 -8.26 -4.62 2.95
CA ASP A 139 -8.40 -5.91 2.25
C ASP A 139 -7.03 -6.58 2.09
N GLY A 140 -6.68 -7.56 2.92
CA GLY A 140 -5.40 -8.29 2.84
C GLY A 140 -4.27 -7.78 3.75
N GLY A 141 -4.53 -6.83 4.66
CA GLY A 141 -3.56 -6.31 5.65
C GLY A 141 -2.17 -5.96 5.08
N ASP A 142 -1.13 -6.66 5.52
CA ASP A 142 0.27 -6.42 5.12
C ASP A 142 0.74 -7.27 3.94
N ALA A 143 -0.17 -7.75 3.08
CA ALA A 143 0.20 -8.36 1.81
C ALA A 143 1.04 -7.36 0.98
N PRO A 144 2.26 -7.73 0.55
CA PRO A 144 3.24 -6.78 0.03
C PRO A 144 2.84 -6.19 -1.33
N ASP A 145 2.29 -7.01 -2.21
CA ASP A 145 1.87 -6.70 -3.57
C ASP A 145 0.50 -6.03 -3.66
N LYS A 146 -0.12 -5.75 -2.52
CA LYS A 146 -1.44 -5.17 -2.49
C LYS A 146 -1.43 -3.74 -2.99
N LEU A 147 -2.37 -3.45 -3.88
CA LEU A 147 -2.60 -2.13 -4.42
C LEU A 147 -3.31 -1.20 -3.43
N LEU A 148 -2.92 0.06 -3.46
CA LEU A 148 -3.52 1.14 -2.69
C LEU A 148 -4.01 2.23 -3.65
N GLU A 149 -5.12 2.85 -3.28
CA GLU A 149 -5.73 3.94 -4.05
C GLU A 149 -5.80 5.20 -3.20
N ILE A 150 -5.77 6.36 -3.84
CA ILE A 150 -6.00 7.65 -3.19
C ILE A 150 -7.50 7.93 -3.22
N VAL A 151 -8.10 8.24 -2.07
CA VAL A 151 -9.50 8.62 -1.99
C VAL A 151 -9.72 9.97 -2.71
N PRO A 152 -10.78 10.14 -3.52
CA PRO A 152 -11.07 11.41 -4.18
C PRO A 152 -11.08 12.60 -3.20
N GLY A 153 -10.38 13.68 -3.53
CA GLY A 153 -10.25 14.86 -2.67
C GLY A 153 -9.07 14.83 -1.70
N ALA A 154 -8.53 13.64 -1.37
CA ALA A 154 -7.45 13.50 -0.40
C ALA A 154 -6.13 14.15 -0.87
N ALA A 155 -5.82 14.02 -2.15
CA ALA A 155 -4.67 14.69 -2.78
C ALA A 155 -4.75 16.22 -2.61
N GLN A 156 -5.89 16.84 -2.94
CA GLN A 156 -6.06 18.29 -2.82
C GLN A 156 -6.07 18.76 -1.35
N GLU A 157 -6.48 17.91 -0.41
CA GLU A 157 -6.34 18.19 1.02
C GLU A 157 -4.87 18.12 1.47
N ALA A 158 -4.14 17.10 1.03
CA ALA A 158 -2.73 16.90 1.35
C ALA A 158 -1.83 18.00 0.78
N GLU A 159 -2.04 18.38 -0.48
CA GLU A 159 -1.35 19.49 -1.15
C GLU A 159 -1.53 20.81 -0.37
N ARG A 160 -2.78 21.18 -0.06
CA ARG A 160 -3.08 22.38 0.74
C ARG A 160 -2.44 22.34 2.11
N PHE A 161 -2.40 21.17 2.74
CA PHE A 161 -1.73 20.99 4.03
C PHE A 161 -0.22 21.24 3.89
N LEU A 162 0.47 20.59 2.95
CA LEU A 162 1.91 20.76 2.76
C LEU A 162 2.29 22.20 2.38
N ALA A 163 1.47 22.90 1.59
CA ALA A 163 1.70 24.30 1.24
C ALA A 163 1.80 25.23 2.48
N SER A 164 1.19 24.84 3.60
CA SER A 164 1.28 25.56 4.88
C SER A 164 2.38 25.05 5.83
N HIS A 165 3.15 24.04 5.42
CA HIS A 165 4.21 23.39 6.22
C HIS A 165 5.53 23.35 5.42
N PRO A 166 6.28 24.48 5.36
CA PRO A 166 7.43 24.64 4.46
C PRO A 166 8.52 23.57 4.62
N GLU A 167 8.86 23.17 5.85
CA GLU A 167 9.88 22.13 6.07
C GLU A 167 9.46 20.77 5.49
N SER A 168 8.23 20.33 5.76
CA SER A 168 7.73 19.07 5.23
C SER A 168 7.54 19.12 3.72
N HIS A 169 7.16 20.28 3.18
CA HIS A 169 7.10 20.50 1.73
C HIS A 169 8.49 20.40 1.08
N GLU A 170 9.53 21.00 1.68
CA GLU A 170 10.90 20.89 1.18
C GLU A 170 11.38 19.44 1.18
N ARG A 171 11.13 18.69 2.25
CA ARG A 171 11.45 17.25 2.34
C ARG A 171 10.71 16.45 1.28
N PHE A 172 9.42 16.74 1.09
CA PHE A 172 8.61 16.13 0.03
C PHE A 172 9.18 16.38 -1.37
N GLU A 173 9.59 17.62 -1.68
CA GLU A 173 10.21 17.97 -2.97
C GLU A 173 11.54 17.24 -3.18
N ARG A 174 12.38 17.14 -2.13
CA ARG A 174 13.63 16.39 -2.19
C ARG A 174 13.38 14.90 -2.47
N VAL A 175 12.42 14.28 -1.80
CA VAL A 175 12.05 12.88 -2.07
C VAL A 175 11.49 12.73 -3.48
N SER A 176 10.59 13.63 -3.91
CA SER A 176 9.99 13.61 -5.25
C SER A 176 11.04 13.73 -6.35
N LYS A 177 12.07 14.56 -6.13
CA LYS A 177 13.21 14.68 -7.04
C LYS A 177 14.07 13.42 -7.02
N LEU A 178 14.37 12.87 -5.84
CA LEU A 178 15.18 11.66 -5.68
C LEU A 178 14.58 10.46 -6.41
N VAL A 179 13.28 10.25 -6.26
CA VAL A 179 12.58 9.10 -6.85
C VAL A 179 12.29 9.29 -8.35
N SER A 180 12.60 10.46 -8.91
CA SER A 180 12.37 10.72 -10.32
C SER A 180 13.30 9.89 -11.20
N GLY A 181 12.73 9.14 -12.16
CA GLY A 181 13.43 8.11 -12.93
C GLY A 181 13.45 6.73 -12.25
N PHE A 182 12.88 6.58 -11.06
CA PHE A 182 12.75 5.34 -10.30
C PHE A 182 11.29 5.00 -9.94
N GLU A 183 10.31 5.60 -10.62
CA GLU A 183 8.86 5.48 -10.37
C GLU A 183 8.27 4.13 -10.84
N SER A 184 8.97 3.02 -10.60
CA SER A 184 8.47 1.66 -10.81
C SER A 184 8.75 0.80 -9.59
N PRO A 185 8.05 -0.34 -9.39
CA PRO A 185 8.33 -1.23 -8.27
C PRO A 185 9.80 -1.69 -8.26
N PHE A 186 10.36 -1.95 -9.45
CA PHE A 186 11.76 -2.31 -9.63
C PHE A 186 12.71 -1.14 -9.29
N GLY A 187 12.47 0.04 -9.85
CA GLY A 187 13.31 1.22 -9.65
C GLY A 187 13.34 1.68 -8.20
N LEU A 188 12.18 1.76 -7.58
CA LEU A 188 12.07 2.23 -6.20
C LEU A 188 12.69 1.22 -5.22
N GLU A 189 12.54 -0.09 -5.48
CA GLU A 189 13.26 -1.13 -4.73
C GLU A 189 14.77 -1.02 -4.87
N LEU A 190 15.27 -0.83 -6.10
CA LEU A 190 16.69 -0.61 -6.36
C LEU A 190 17.22 0.57 -5.55
N LEU A 191 16.52 1.71 -5.62
CA LEU A 191 16.93 2.95 -4.96
C LEU A 191 16.96 2.78 -3.43
N ALA A 192 15.89 2.25 -2.84
CA ALA A 192 15.80 2.08 -1.39
C ALA A 192 16.77 1.01 -0.85
N THR A 193 16.99 -0.07 -1.60
CA THR A 193 17.98 -1.11 -1.23
C THR A 193 19.39 -0.55 -1.27
N THR A 194 19.73 0.22 -2.31
CA THR A 194 21.05 0.84 -2.48
C THR A 194 21.31 1.88 -1.38
N HIS A 195 20.33 2.75 -1.11
CA HIS A 195 20.42 3.73 -0.03
C HIS A 195 20.65 3.07 1.33
N TRP A 196 19.90 2.00 1.64
CA TRP A 196 20.08 1.29 2.90
C TRP A 196 21.50 0.74 3.07
N VAL A 197 22.06 0.13 2.02
CA VAL A 197 23.41 -0.42 2.03
C VAL A 197 24.48 0.68 2.21
N MET A 198 24.30 1.82 1.54
CA MET A 198 25.20 2.97 1.69
C MET A 198 25.15 3.55 3.11
N THR A 199 23.94 3.77 3.63
CA THR A 199 23.71 4.52 4.87
C THR A 199 23.89 3.67 6.12
N TYR A 200 23.34 2.45 6.15
CA TYR A 200 23.29 1.61 7.34
C TYR A 200 24.34 0.50 7.36
N GLU A 201 24.91 0.16 6.21
CA GLU A 201 25.96 -0.85 6.11
C GLU A 201 27.32 -0.24 5.74
N ALA A 202 27.43 1.09 5.60
CA ALA A 202 28.68 1.80 5.33
C ALA A 202 29.45 1.26 4.11
N ALA A 203 28.74 0.97 3.01
CA ALA A 203 29.38 0.70 1.73
C ALA A 203 29.49 2.00 0.91
N ASP A 204 30.72 2.38 0.56
CA ASP A 204 31.07 3.66 -0.05
C ASP A 204 31.71 3.53 -1.44
N THR A 205 32.01 2.31 -1.89
CA THR A 205 32.53 2.04 -3.24
C THR A 205 31.51 1.27 -4.08
N PRO A 206 31.46 1.46 -5.41
CA PRO A 206 30.51 0.76 -6.28
C PRO A 206 30.55 -0.77 -6.14
N ASP A 207 31.75 -1.33 -5.96
CA ASP A 207 31.95 -2.77 -5.78
C ASP A 207 31.40 -3.24 -4.41
N ALA A 208 31.70 -2.52 -3.33
CA ALA A 208 31.20 -2.84 -2.00
C ALA A 208 29.66 -2.70 -1.92
N ILE A 209 29.09 -1.67 -2.56
CA ILE A 209 27.65 -1.48 -2.63
C ILE A 209 27.00 -2.65 -3.39
N THR A 210 27.55 -3.01 -4.55
CA THR A 210 27.04 -4.13 -5.36
C THR A 210 27.10 -5.44 -4.58
N GLU A 211 28.22 -5.72 -3.91
CA GLU A 211 28.39 -6.92 -3.10
C GLU A 211 27.35 -6.99 -1.98
N LYS A 212 27.16 -5.91 -1.21
CA LYS A 212 26.19 -5.88 -0.11
C LYS A 212 24.74 -5.93 -0.58
N VAL A 213 24.43 -5.33 -1.73
CA VAL A 213 23.10 -5.48 -2.37
C VAL A 213 22.84 -6.95 -2.69
N TYR A 214 23.81 -7.69 -3.24
CA TYR A 214 23.64 -9.12 -3.54
C TYR A 214 23.63 -10.01 -2.30
N GLN A 215 24.36 -9.64 -1.24
CA GLN A 215 24.31 -10.32 0.06
C GLN A 215 22.98 -10.11 0.80
N TRP A 216 22.16 -9.14 0.40
CA TRP A 216 20.86 -8.89 1.00
C TRP A 216 19.92 -10.10 0.88
N ASN A 217 19.78 -10.66 -0.32
CA ASN A 217 19.14 -11.95 -0.63
C ASN A 217 19.29 -12.29 -2.13
N THR A 218 18.91 -13.51 -2.51
CA THR A 218 18.92 -13.97 -3.90
C THR A 218 18.08 -13.10 -4.84
N GLY A 219 16.96 -12.56 -4.36
CA GLY A 219 16.07 -11.68 -5.13
C GLY A 219 16.70 -10.36 -5.56
N LYS A 220 17.81 -9.91 -4.93
CA LYS A 220 18.53 -8.69 -5.33
C LYS A 220 19.44 -8.86 -6.54
N HIS A 221 19.71 -10.09 -6.98
CA HIS A 221 20.49 -10.36 -8.19
C HIS A 221 19.77 -9.94 -9.49
N LYS A 222 18.49 -9.53 -9.39
CA LYS A 222 17.76 -8.88 -10.48
C LYS A 222 18.32 -7.50 -10.85
N PHE A 223 19.06 -6.86 -9.94
CA PHE A 223 19.69 -5.57 -10.19
C PHE A 223 21.07 -5.77 -10.81
N THR A 224 21.32 -5.13 -11.95
CA THR A 224 22.66 -5.18 -12.57
C THR A 224 23.63 -4.27 -11.83
N PRO A 225 24.95 -4.53 -11.86
CA PRO A 225 25.95 -3.63 -11.25
C PRO A 225 25.87 -2.21 -11.81
N ARG A 226 25.54 -2.07 -13.10
CA ARG A 226 25.31 -0.76 -13.73
C ARG A 226 24.13 -0.01 -13.12
N GLN A 227 23.01 -0.69 -12.86
CA GLN A 227 21.83 -0.08 -12.24
C GLN A 227 22.12 0.33 -10.79
N ILE A 228 22.83 -0.52 -10.03
CA ILE A 228 23.25 -0.20 -8.65
C ILE A 228 24.16 1.04 -8.65
N ARG A 229 25.12 1.11 -9.58
CA ARG A 229 25.99 2.29 -9.73
C ARG A 229 25.19 3.57 -10.02
N ILE A 230 24.26 3.53 -10.98
CA ILE A 230 23.40 4.69 -11.29
C ILE A 230 22.60 5.11 -10.06
N ALA A 231 22.01 4.17 -9.33
CA ALA A 231 21.29 4.48 -8.10
C ALA A 231 22.21 5.10 -7.04
N SER A 232 23.43 4.59 -6.87
CA SER A 232 24.39 5.16 -5.91
C SER A 232 24.86 6.57 -6.29
N GLU A 233 25.03 6.86 -7.59
CA GLU A 233 25.38 8.19 -8.09
C GLU A 233 24.25 9.18 -7.80
N VAL A 234 22.99 8.81 -8.08
CA VAL A 234 21.81 9.63 -7.76
C VAL A 234 21.67 9.89 -6.26
N LEU A 235 21.92 8.88 -5.42
CA LEU A 235 21.84 9.00 -3.97
C LEU A 235 22.94 9.90 -3.38
N ALA A 236 24.11 9.95 -4.01
CA ALA A 236 25.21 10.81 -3.56
C ALA A 236 24.95 12.31 -3.84
N GLU A 237 24.02 12.63 -4.74
CA GLU A 237 23.65 14.00 -5.13
C GLU A 237 22.40 14.54 -4.38
N ALA A 238 21.75 13.72 -3.54
CA ALA A 238 20.41 13.97 -3.00
C ALA A 238 20.33 14.67 -1.61
#